data_AF-A0A8X7CHX5-F1
#
_entry.id   AF-A0A8X7CHX5-F1
#
_cell.length_a   1.000
_cell.length_b   1.000
_cell.length_c   1.000
_cell.angle_alpha   90.00
_cell.angle_beta   90.00
_cell.angle_gamma   90.00
#
_symmetry.space_group_name_H-M   'P 1'
#
loop_
_entity.id
_entity.type
_entity.pdbx_description
1 polymer ?
#
loop_
_entity_poly.entity_id
_entity_poly.type
_entity_poly.pdbx_seq_one_letter_code
_entity_poly.pdbx_strand_id
1 'polypeptide(L)'
;MFCEFLALINVGAQFLILDRFFGGYFMTYGVDVINYALSPEVYTVYENATLDAPNNPMVMLFPRVTKCILRMYGKTSQIEVFDILCIMTLNIINEKFFLFLWFWFLLLMALTALELMKNIIFFFLPFIRACALVMHTSFVDQRKIRMILRKGSFGDWFLLDLLSLNLDETFYTEFISKLTRELPF
;
A
#
# COMPACT_ATOMS: atom_id res chain seq x y z
N MET A 1 -10.67 13.55 4.13
CA MET A 1 -9.36 14.25 4.23
C MET A 1 -8.56 13.91 5.49
N PHE A 2 -8.99 14.23 6.72
CA PHE A 2 -8.21 13.90 7.93
C PHE A 2 -7.97 12.38 8.08
N CYS A 3 -9.00 11.56 7.86
CA CYS A 3 -8.86 10.11 7.90
C CYS A 3 -7.96 9.55 6.79
N GLU A 4 -8.04 10.08 5.57
CA GLU A 4 -7.13 9.68 4.47
C GLU A 4 -5.68 10.06 4.78
N PHE A 5 -5.46 11.24 5.36
CA PHE A 5 -4.14 11.67 5.79
C PHE A 5 -3.58 10.77 6.91
N LEU A 6 -4.41 10.43 7.90
CA LEU A 6 -4.06 9.43 8.92
C LEU A 6 -3.79 8.05 8.32
N ALA A 7 -4.54 7.64 7.28
CA ALA A 7 -4.30 6.39 6.59
C ALA A 7 -2.94 6.40 5.87
N LEU A 8 -2.58 7.49 5.20
CA LEU A 8 -1.28 7.65 4.56
C LEU A 8 -0.14 7.62 5.60
N ILE A 9 -0.30 8.32 6.73
CA ILE A 9 0.65 8.26 7.86
C ILE A 9 0.75 6.83 8.38
N ASN A 10 -0.37 6.13 8.56
CA ASN A 10 -0.38 4.77 9.08
C ASN A 10 0.39 3.81 8.16
N VAL A 11 0.14 3.86 6.85
CA VAL A 11 0.86 3.00 5.89
C VAL A 11 2.35 3.35 5.87
N GLY A 12 2.71 4.63 5.84
CA GLY A 12 4.11 5.07 5.88
C GLY A 12 4.82 4.70 7.18
N ALA A 13 4.14 4.83 8.32
CA ALA A 13 4.67 4.44 9.63
C ALA A 13 4.90 2.93 9.72
N GLN A 14 3.96 2.11 9.24
CA GLN A 14 4.13 0.65 9.19
C GLN A 14 5.33 0.27 8.31
N PHE A 15 5.49 0.93 7.16
CA PHE A 15 6.63 0.71 6.28
C PHE A 15 7.97 1.07 6.94
N LEU A 16 8.04 2.20 7.65
CA LEU A 16 9.24 2.63 8.40
C LEU A 16 9.54 1.76 9.62
N ILE A 17 8.52 1.31 10.34
CA ILE A 17 8.69 0.36 11.46
C ILE A 17 9.29 -0.94 10.94
N LEU A 18 8.81 -1.40 9.79
CA LEU A 18 9.31 -2.62 9.17
C LEU A 18 10.76 -2.46 8.68
N ASP A 19 11.08 -1.31 8.10
CA ASP A 19 12.45 -0.98 7.74
C ASP A 19 13.40 -0.96 8.93
N ARG A 20 12.98 -0.34 10.04
CA ARG A 20 13.76 -0.35 11.28
C ARG A 20 13.92 -1.76 11.86
N PHE A 21 12.89 -2.60 11.76
CA PHE A 21 12.95 -4.00 12.19
C PHE A 21 14.00 -4.80 11.40
N PHE A 22 14.11 -4.54 10.10
CA PHE A 22 15.09 -5.16 9.21
C PHE A 22 16.44 -4.43 9.17
N GLY A 23 16.68 -3.44 10.03
CA GLY A 23 17.97 -2.75 10.11
C GLY A 23 18.25 -1.77 8.96
N GLY A 24 17.21 -1.27 8.29
CA GLY A 24 17.33 -0.29 7.19
C GLY A 24 17.43 -0.88 5.79
N TYR A 25 17.36 -2.21 5.67
CA TYR A 25 17.46 -2.91 4.39
C TYR A 25 16.12 -3.10 3.69
N PHE A 26 14.98 -2.83 4.36
CA PHE A 26 13.67 -3.08 3.76
C PHE A 26 13.31 -2.05 2.70
N MET A 27 13.70 -0.79 2.89
CA MET A 27 13.43 0.30 1.92
C MET A 27 13.87 -0.04 0.50
N THR A 28 15.08 -0.59 0.32
CA THR A 28 15.63 -0.93 -1.00
C THR A 28 15.35 -2.37 -1.43
N TYR A 29 14.82 -3.21 -0.54
CA TYR A 29 14.70 -4.65 -0.72
C TYR A 29 14.09 -5.08 -2.07
N GLY A 30 12.93 -4.53 -2.43
CA GLY A 30 12.26 -4.91 -3.68
C GLY A 30 13.02 -4.48 -4.93
N VAL A 31 13.68 -3.32 -4.89
CA VAL A 31 14.52 -2.81 -5.98
C VAL A 31 15.77 -3.68 -6.13
N ASP A 32 16.42 -4.03 -5.02
CA ASP A 32 17.62 -4.87 -5.00
C ASP A 32 17.31 -6.27 -5.56
N VAL A 33 16.15 -6.83 -5.21
CA VAL A 33 15.67 -8.10 -5.75
C VAL A 33 15.41 -8.03 -7.26
N ILE A 34 14.78 -6.96 -7.76
CA ILE A 34 14.54 -6.79 -9.20
C ILE A 34 15.85 -6.64 -9.94
N ASN A 35 16.76 -5.79 -9.45
CA ASN A 35 18.07 -5.57 -10.05
C ASN A 35 18.90 -6.85 -10.10
N TYR A 36 18.85 -7.64 -9.02
CA TYR A 36 19.48 -8.96 -8.98
C TYR A 36 18.85 -9.93 -10.00
N ALA A 37 17.52 -9.99 -10.08
CA ALA A 37 16.82 -10.86 -11.03
C ALA A 37 17.04 -10.48 -12.50
N LEU A 38 17.27 -9.20 -12.79
CA LEU A 38 17.55 -8.69 -14.14
C LEU A 38 19.05 -8.71 -14.50
N SER A 39 19.94 -8.99 -13.54
CA SER A 39 21.38 -9.01 -13.77
C SER A 39 21.80 -10.22 -14.61
N PRO A 40 22.62 -10.05 -15.67
CA PRO A 40 23.02 -11.12 -16.56
C PRO A 40 23.94 -12.16 -15.90
N GLU A 41 24.59 -11.82 -14.79
CA GLU A 41 25.48 -12.71 -14.03
C GLU A 41 24.70 -13.89 -13.41
N VAL A 42 23.46 -13.67 -12.96
CA VAL A 42 22.61 -14.71 -12.35
C VAL A 42 22.17 -15.79 -13.35
N TYR A 43 22.02 -15.45 -14.63
CA TYR A 43 21.68 -16.43 -15.67
C TYR A 43 22.78 -17.48 -15.85
N THR A 44 24.04 -17.06 -15.75
CA THR A 44 25.19 -17.97 -15.90
C THR A 44 25.38 -18.89 -14.70
N VAL A 45 25.03 -18.45 -13.47
CA VAL A 45 25.15 -19.23 -12.22
C VAL A 45 24.18 -20.42 -12.17
N TYR A 46 23.02 -20.32 -12.82
CA TYR A 46 22.07 -21.44 -12.93
C TYR A 46 22.60 -22.58 -13.83
N GLU A 47 23.56 -22.30 -14.72
CA GLU A 47 24.13 -23.28 -15.66
C GLU A 47 25.30 -24.06 -15.03
N ASN A 48 26.02 -23.46 -14.09
CA ASN A 48 27.15 -24.04 -13.36
C ASN A 48 26.81 -24.10 -11.86
N ALA A 49 25.87 -25.00 -11.51
CA ALA A 49 25.34 -25.31 -10.16
C ALA A 49 26.36 -25.25 -9.01
N THR A 50 26.75 -24.03 -8.64
CA THR A 50 27.56 -23.71 -7.48
C THR A 50 26.58 -23.22 -6.45
N LEU A 51 26.57 -23.89 -5.29
CA LEU A 51 25.82 -23.45 -4.13
C LEU A 51 26.17 -21.98 -3.87
N ASP A 52 25.13 -21.16 -3.72
CA ASP A 52 25.18 -19.76 -3.36
C ASP A 52 25.64 -18.82 -4.48
N ALA A 53 24.67 -18.36 -5.27
CA ALA A 53 24.85 -17.17 -6.08
C ALA A 53 25.32 -16.02 -5.18
N PRO A 54 26.51 -15.44 -5.41
CA PRO A 54 27.05 -14.42 -4.55
C PRO A 54 26.10 -13.22 -4.55
N ASN A 55 25.78 -12.72 -3.35
CA ASN A 55 25.01 -11.49 -3.13
C ASN A 55 23.51 -11.55 -3.45
N ASN A 56 22.83 -12.69 -3.32
CA ASN A 56 21.37 -12.71 -3.38
C ASN A 56 20.75 -11.90 -2.21
N PRO A 57 20.04 -10.79 -2.48
CA PRO A 57 19.46 -9.94 -1.43
C PRO A 57 18.42 -10.67 -0.56
N MET A 58 17.74 -11.69 -1.10
CA MET A 58 16.78 -12.50 -0.34
C MET A 58 17.47 -13.31 0.76
N VAL A 59 18.62 -13.92 0.44
CA VAL A 59 19.37 -14.78 1.37
C VAL A 59 20.13 -13.93 2.40
N MET A 60 20.58 -12.73 2.02
CA MET A 60 21.20 -11.78 2.95
C MET A 60 20.23 -11.30 4.03
N LEU A 61 18.98 -11.01 3.66
CA LEU A 61 17.98 -10.55 4.61
C LEU A 61 17.35 -11.70 5.41
N PHE A 62 17.17 -12.87 4.78
CA PHE A 62 16.55 -14.04 5.39
C PHE A 62 17.41 -15.31 5.15
N PRO A 63 18.45 -15.55 5.99
CA PRO A 63 19.32 -16.69 5.81
C PRO A 63 18.55 -17.99 6.05
N ARG A 64 18.64 -18.92 5.10
CA ARG A 64 17.96 -20.23 5.16
C ARG A 64 18.77 -21.27 5.93
N VAL A 65 20.09 -21.10 5.99
CA VAL A 65 21.02 -21.94 6.73
C VAL A 65 21.95 -21.05 7.54
N THR A 66 22.18 -21.36 8.81
CA THR A 66 23.05 -20.60 9.71
C THR A 66 24.00 -21.53 10.47
N LYS A 67 25.16 -21.01 10.88
CA LYS A 67 26.09 -21.73 11.74
C LYS A 67 25.66 -21.54 13.20
N CYS A 68 25.35 -22.64 13.87
CA CYS A 68 25.03 -22.68 15.29
C CYS A 68 26.18 -23.30 16.07
N ILE A 69 26.51 -22.69 17.21
CA ILE A 69 27.57 -23.17 18.10
C ILE A 69 26.93 -23.95 19.24
N LEU A 70 27.09 -25.27 19.23
CA LEU A 70 26.64 -26.14 20.31
C LEU A 70 27.78 -26.30 21.32
N ARG A 71 27.55 -25.93 22.58
CA ARG A 71 28.53 -26.11 23.66
C ARG A 71 28.08 -27.27 24.53
N MET A 72 28.89 -28.31 24.60
CA MET A 72 28.61 -29.52 25.39
C MET A 72 29.73 -29.81 26.38
N TYR A 73 29.40 -30.49 27.49
CA TYR A 73 30.40 -30.97 28.43
C TYR A 73 30.84 -32.39 28.04
N GLY A 74 32.13 -32.56 27.76
CA GLY A 74 32.74 -33.84 27.43
C GLY A 74 32.93 -34.74 28.66
N LYS A 75 33.37 -35.98 28.44
CA LYS A 75 33.59 -36.99 29.50
C LYS A 75 34.63 -36.56 30.56
N THR A 76 35.49 -35.61 30.20
CA THR A 76 36.53 -35.03 31.06
C THR A 76 36.07 -33.73 31.76
N SER A 77 34.78 -33.39 31.71
CA SER A 77 34.22 -32.11 32.19
C SER A 77 34.81 -30.86 31.51
N GLN A 78 35.44 -31.02 30.35
CA GLN A 78 35.87 -29.90 29.50
C GLN A 78 34.73 -29.49 28.56
N ILE A 79 34.66 -28.20 28.24
CA ILE A 79 33.67 -27.67 27.28
C ILE A 79 34.17 -27.98 25.87
N GLU A 80 33.45 -28.82 25.14
CA GLU A 80 33.65 -29.09 23.73
C GLU A 80 32.67 -28.25 22.90
N VAL A 81 33.19 -27.61 21.85
CA VAL A 81 32.42 -26.71 20.99
C VAL A 81 32.22 -27.38 19.63
N PHE A 82 30.96 -27.61 19.26
CA PHE A 82 30.58 -28.20 17.99
C PHE A 82 29.91 -27.14 17.11
N ASP A 83 30.38 -27.04 15.88
CA ASP A 83 29.77 -26.21 14.86
C ASP A 83 28.78 -27.06 14.06
N ILE A 84 27.49 -26.72 14.15
CA ILE A 84 26.43 -27.40 13.40
C ILE A 84 25.72 -26.43 12.47
N LEU A 85 25.15 -26.96 11.39
CA LEU A 85 24.32 -26.19 10.47
C LEU A 85 22.86 -26.25 10.94
N CYS A 86 22.25 -25.08 11.14
CA CYS A 86 20.84 -24.91 11.48
C CYS A 86 20.07 -24.48 10.24
N ILE A 87 18.98 -25.19 9.91
CA ILE A 87 18.06 -24.81 8.84
C ILE A 87 16.97 -23.93 9.43
N MET A 88 16.83 -22.71 8.91
CA MET A 88 15.78 -21.78 9.32
C MET A 88 14.62 -21.86 8.33
N THR A 89 13.80 -22.91 8.45
CA THR A 89 12.68 -23.18 7.54
C THR A 89 11.68 -22.03 7.48
N LEU A 90 11.50 -21.26 8.54
CA LEU A 90 10.64 -20.08 8.54
C LEU A 90 11.13 -18.99 7.58
N ASN A 91 12.44 -18.86 7.38
CA ASN A 91 13.01 -17.82 6.54
C ASN A 91 12.75 -18.03 5.04
N ILE A 92 12.51 -19.28 4.60
CA ILE A 92 12.13 -19.55 3.21
C ILE A 92 10.73 -18.99 2.86
N ILE A 93 9.84 -18.93 3.86
CA ILE A 93 8.50 -18.36 3.70
C ILE A 93 8.59 -16.85 3.83
N ASN A 94 9.33 -16.36 4.83
CA ASN A 94 9.51 -14.93 5.08
C ASN A 94 10.10 -14.21 3.87
N GLU A 95 11.11 -14.76 3.20
CA GLU A 95 11.72 -14.09 2.04
C GLU A 95 10.72 -13.78 0.92
N LYS A 96 9.70 -14.64 0.73
CA LYS A 96 8.67 -14.45 -0.30
C LYS A 96 7.56 -13.55 0.20
N PHE A 97 7.14 -13.75 1.45
CA PHE A 97 6.09 -12.94 2.07
C PHE A 97 6.48 -11.47 2.18
N PHE A 98 7.69 -11.17 2.67
CA PHE A 98 8.17 -9.80 2.81
C PHE A 98 8.47 -9.14 1.46
N LEU A 99 8.82 -9.92 0.44
CA LEU A 99 8.94 -9.40 -0.92
C LEU A 99 7.58 -8.96 -1.45
N PHE A 100 6.55 -9.80 -1.30
CA PHE A 100 5.18 -9.45 -1.68
C PHE A 100 4.69 -8.21 -0.91
N LEU A 101 4.91 -8.19 0.41
CA LEU A 101 4.52 -7.05 1.25
C LEU A 101 5.19 -5.74 0.82
N TRP A 102 6.45 -5.77 0.38
CA TRP A 102 7.14 -4.56 -0.07
C TRP A 102 6.40 -3.90 -1.25
N PHE A 103 6.04 -4.68 -2.28
CA PHE A 103 5.24 -4.18 -3.40
C PHE A 103 3.84 -3.75 -2.98
N TRP A 104 3.24 -4.51 -2.05
CA TRP A 104 1.92 -4.20 -1.51
C TRP A 104 1.90 -2.85 -0.77
N PHE A 105 2.90 -2.56 0.05
CA PHE A 105 3.02 -1.26 0.74
C PHE A 105 3.19 -0.11 -0.25
N LEU A 106 4.00 -0.26 -1.30
CA LEU A 106 4.12 0.76 -2.35
C LEU A 106 2.79 1.01 -3.05
N LEU A 107 2.06 -0.05 -3.41
CA LEU A 107 0.73 0.06 -4.01
C LEU A 107 -0.25 0.79 -3.08
N LEU A 108 -0.31 0.40 -1.81
CA LEU A 108 -1.18 1.04 -0.83
C LEU A 108 -0.83 2.51 -0.62
N MET A 109 0.46 2.85 -0.51
CA MET A 109 0.90 4.26 -0.42
C MET A 109 0.49 5.05 -1.67
N ALA A 110 0.66 4.48 -2.86
CA ALA A 110 0.27 5.13 -4.10
C ALA A 110 -1.25 5.38 -4.18
N LEU A 111 -2.07 4.36 -3.90
CA LEU A 111 -3.53 4.47 -3.94
C LEU A 111 -4.06 5.47 -2.90
N THR A 112 -3.55 5.41 -1.67
CA THR A 112 -3.95 6.35 -0.61
C THR A 112 -3.51 7.78 -0.90
N ALA A 113 -2.30 7.98 -1.46
CA ALA A 113 -1.85 9.29 -1.90
C ALA A 113 -2.70 9.85 -3.05
N LEU A 114 -3.10 9.01 -4.03
CA LEU A 114 -3.96 9.41 -5.13
C LEU A 114 -5.35 9.86 -4.65
N GLU A 115 -5.97 9.11 -3.73
CA GLU A 115 -7.24 9.50 -3.11
C GLU A 115 -7.13 10.84 -2.37
N LEU A 116 -6.06 11.02 -1.57
CA LEU A 116 -5.82 12.27 -0.86
C LEU A 116 -5.62 13.43 -1.83
N MET A 117 -4.83 13.25 -2.90
CA MET A 117 -4.63 14.26 -3.95
C MET A 117 -5.95 14.65 -4.63
N LYS A 118 -6.78 13.68 -5.01
CA LYS A 118 -8.12 13.92 -5.57
C LYS A 118 -8.96 14.81 -4.64
N ASN A 119 -8.99 14.48 -3.35
CA ASN A 119 -9.80 15.22 -2.38
C ASN A 119 -9.26 16.63 -2.12
N ILE A 120 -7.94 16.80 -2.14
CA ILE A 120 -7.28 18.12 -2.09
C ILE A 120 -7.66 18.95 -3.33
N ILE A 121 -7.60 18.37 -4.53
CA ILE A 121 -7.98 19.05 -5.78
C ILE A 121 -9.43 19.52 -5.71
N PHE A 122 -10.36 18.65 -5.29
CA PHE A 122 -11.77 19.04 -5.13
C PHE A 122 -11.97 20.12 -4.08
N PHE A 123 -11.17 20.13 -3.00
CA PHE A 123 -11.25 21.17 -1.98
C PHE A 123 -10.85 22.54 -2.52
N PHE A 124 -9.76 22.64 -3.27
CA PHE A 124 -9.27 23.92 -3.81
C PHE A 124 -10.01 24.40 -5.06
N LEU A 125 -10.52 23.48 -5.88
CA LEU A 125 -11.13 23.79 -7.18
C LEU A 125 -12.64 23.48 -7.17
N PRO A 126 -13.48 24.44 -6.73
CA PRO A 126 -14.94 24.28 -6.73
C PRO A 126 -15.52 24.08 -8.13
N PHE A 127 -14.82 24.52 -9.18
CA PHE A 127 -15.19 24.27 -10.56
C PHE A 127 -15.16 22.77 -10.92
N ILE A 128 -14.15 22.04 -10.45
CA ILE A 128 -14.02 20.60 -10.72
C ILE A 128 -15.11 19.83 -9.98
N ARG A 129 -15.48 20.24 -8.76
CA ARG A 129 -16.61 19.67 -8.01
C ARG A 129 -17.91 19.74 -8.82
N ALA A 130 -18.22 20.91 -9.36
CA ALA A 130 -19.40 21.09 -10.19
C ALA A 130 -19.33 20.22 -11.46
N CYS A 131 -18.18 20.17 -12.13
CA CYS A 131 -18.02 19.39 -13.36
C CYS A 131 -18.16 17.88 -13.11
N ALA A 132 -17.54 17.35 -12.05
CA ALA A 132 -17.60 15.94 -11.69
C ALA A 132 -19.04 15.47 -11.40
N LEU A 133 -19.79 16.25 -10.60
CA LEU A 133 -21.18 15.91 -10.31
C LEU A 133 -22.06 16.02 -11.56
N VAL A 134 -21.87 17.05 -12.38
CA VAL A 134 -22.59 17.24 -13.65
C VAL A 134 -22.34 16.06 -14.61
N MET A 135 -21.11 15.56 -14.66
CA MET A 135 -20.74 14.43 -15.52
C MET A 135 -21.46 13.14 -15.11
N HIS A 136 -21.54 12.86 -13.80
CA HIS A 136 -22.24 11.69 -13.27
C HIS A 136 -23.76 11.81 -13.28
N THR A 137 -24.31 13.03 -13.28
CA THR A 137 -25.75 13.29 -13.13
C THR A 137 -26.35 13.93 -14.37
N SER A 138 -25.87 13.58 -15.56
CA SER A 138 -26.33 14.13 -16.85
C SER A 138 -27.86 14.04 -17.03
N PHE A 139 -28.49 13.02 -16.44
CA PHE A 139 -29.94 12.78 -16.44
C PHE A 139 -30.77 13.72 -15.55
N VAL A 140 -30.14 14.49 -14.64
CA VAL A 140 -30.81 15.44 -13.73
C VAL A 140 -30.70 16.87 -14.27
N ASP A 141 -31.73 17.70 -14.01
CA ASP A 141 -31.68 19.12 -14.34
C ASP A 141 -30.51 19.83 -13.65
N GLN A 142 -29.50 20.15 -14.47
CA GLN A 142 -28.24 20.77 -14.08
C GLN A 142 -28.42 22.14 -13.42
N ARG A 143 -29.56 22.81 -13.61
CA ARG A 143 -29.85 24.09 -12.93
C ARG A 143 -30.12 23.88 -11.44
N LYS A 144 -30.87 22.82 -11.08
CA LYS A 144 -31.19 22.49 -9.68
C LYS A 144 -29.94 22.13 -8.89
N ILE A 145 -29.12 21.26 -9.48
CA ILE A 145 -27.84 20.84 -8.88
C ILE A 145 -26.91 22.04 -8.67
N ARG A 146 -26.73 22.90 -9.67
CA ARG A 146 -25.87 24.09 -9.55
C ARG A 146 -26.37 25.08 -8.48
N MET A 147 -27.68 25.23 -8.29
CA MET A 147 -28.21 26.08 -7.21
C MET A 147 -27.87 25.52 -5.82
N ILE A 148 -28.04 24.21 -5.63
CA ILE A 148 -27.72 23.53 -4.37
C ILE A 148 -26.21 23.64 -4.09
N LEU A 149 -25.37 23.38 -5.09
CA LEU A 149 -23.91 23.46 -4.96
C LEU A 149 -23.38 24.86 -4.66
N ARG A 150 -24.08 25.90 -5.10
CA ARG A 150 -23.65 27.29 -4.91
C ARG A 150 -23.90 27.78 -3.48
N LYS A 151 -24.88 27.21 -2.76
CA LYS A 151 -25.13 27.48 -1.33
C LYS A 151 -24.57 26.40 -0.40
N GLY A 152 -24.34 25.19 -0.90
CA GLY A 152 -23.89 24.03 -0.11
C GLY A 152 -22.41 24.03 0.25
N SER A 153 -22.08 23.42 1.38
CA SER A 153 -20.71 23.22 1.87
C SER A 153 -19.96 22.14 1.07
N PHE A 154 -18.68 21.92 1.37
CA PHE A 154 -17.92 20.78 0.81
C PHE A 154 -18.55 19.43 1.16
N GLY A 155 -19.04 19.29 2.40
CA GLY A 155 -19.68 18.07 2.88
C GLY A 155 -20.96 17.74 2.11
N ASP A 156 -21.77 18.75 1.80
CA ASP A 156 -23.04 18.55 1.07
C ASP A 156 -22.79 18.03 -0.35
N TRP A 157 -21.79 18.59 -1.05
CA TRP A 157 -21.41 18.07 -2.36
C TRP A 157 -20.91 16.64 -2.29
N PHE A 158 -20.03 16.32 -1.32
CA PHE A 158 -19.51 14.97 -1.16
C PHE A 158 -20.61 13.96 -0.87
N LEU A 159 -21.59 14.32 -0.04
CA LEU A 159 -22.76 13.48 0.24
C LEU A 159 -23.61 13.26 -1.01
N LEU A 160 -23.87 14.33 -1.77
CA LEU A 160 -24.65 14.24 -3.02
C LEU A 160 -23.93 13.41 -4.08
N ASP A 161 -22.62 13.55 -4.21
CA ASP A 161 -21.78 12.75 -5.10
C ASP A 161 -21.83 11.27 -4.69
N LEU A 162 -21.67 10.96 -3.39
CA LEU A 162 -21.79 9.60 -2.86
C LEU A 162 -23.18 9.00 -3.10
N LEU A 163 -24.25 9.77 -2.88
CA LEU A 163 -25.62 9.34 -3.15
C LEU A 163 -25.83 9.07 -4.64
N SER A 164 -25.26 9.90 -5.52
CA SER A 164 -25.39 9.71 -6.97
C SER A 164 -24.72 8.43 -7.47
N LEU A 165 -23.68 7.96 -6.78
CA LEU A 165 -22.97 6.72 -7.11
C LEU A 165 -23.65 5.46 -6.55
N ASN A 166 -24.49 5.59 -5.52
CA ASN A 166 -25.12 4.46 -4.84
C ASN A 166 -26.63 4.35 -5.07
N LEU A 167 -27.27 5.34 -5.70
CA LEU A 167 -28.70 5.34 -6.00
C LEU A 167 -28.95 5.25 -7.51
N ASP A 168 -30.04 4.57 -7.90
CA ASP A 168 -30.47 4.56 -9.30
C ASP A 168 -30.88 5.96 -9.76
N GLU A 169 -30.73 6.19 -11.07
CA GLU A 169 -30.95 7.49 -11.72
C GLU A 169 -32.34 8.09 -11.40
N THR A 170 -33.38 7.25 -11.41
CA THR A 170 -34.77 7.66 -11.15
C THR A 170 -34.96 8.13 -9.71
N PHE A 171 -34.44 7.36 -8.74
CA PHE A 171 -34.54 7.69 -7.32
C PHE A 171 -33.71 8.93 -6.96
N TYR A 172 -32.51 9.04 -7.54
CA TYR A 172 -31.66 10.21 -7.34
C TYR A 172 -32.31 11.50 -7.88
N THR A 173 -32.94 11.42 -9.06
CA THR A 173 -33.68 12.56 -9.65
C THR A 173 -34.85 12.99 -8.77
N GLU A 174 -35.64 12.03 -8.26
CA GLU A 174 -36.75 12.33 -7.35
C GLU A 174 -36.24 12.95 -6.05
N PHE A 175 -35.17 12.40 -5.47
CA PHE A 175 -34.52 12.93 -4.27
C PHE A 175 -34.08 14.38 -4.44
N ILE A 176 -33.35 14.70 -5.52
CA ILE A 176 -32.93 16.09 -5.81
C ILE A 176 -34.15 17.01 -5.98
N SER A 177 -35.23 16.51 -6.59
CA SER A 177 -36.45 17.31 -6.77
C SER A 177 -37.16 17.63 -5.45
N LYS A 178 -37.20 16.67 -4.51
CA LYS A 178 -37.74 16.87 -3.16
C LYS A 178 -36.85 17.79 -2.33
N LEU A 179 -35.54 17.57 -2.37
CA LEU A 179 -34.55 18.40 -1.68
C LEU A 179 -34.63 19.87 -2.13
N THR A 180 -34.84 20.12 -3.44
CA THR A 180 -35.05 21.47 -3.98
C THR A 180 -36.37 22.10 -3.50
N ARG A 181 -37.40 21.32 -3.18
CA ARG A 181 -38.69 21.83 -2.70
C ARG A 181 -38.67 22.15 -1.20
N GLU A 182 -37.94 21.36 -0.41
CA GLU A 182 -37.89 21.52 1.05
C GLU A 182 -36.84 22.53 1.52
N LEU A 183 -35.80 22.79 0.73
CA LEU A 183 -34.86 23.88 1.01
C LEU A 183 -35.52 25.22 0.68
N PRO A 184 -35.83 26.08 1.67
CA PRO A 184 -36.35 27.41 1.42
C PRO A 184 -35.25 28.23 0.75
N PHE A 185 -35.46 28.62 -0.50
CA PHE A 185 -34.51 29.44 -1.25
C PHE A 185 -34.62 30.91 -0.90
#